data_AF-A0AAU5HZR9-F1
#
_entry.id   AF-A0AAU5HZR9-F1
#
_cell.length_a   1.000
_cell.length_b   1.000
_cell.length_c   1.000
_cell.angle_alpha   90.00
_cell.angle_beta   90.00
_cell.angle_gamma   90.00
#
_symmetry.space_group_name_H-M   'P 1'
#
loop_
_entity.id
_entity.type
_entity.pdbx_description
1 polymer ?
#
loop_
_entity_poly.entity_id
_entity_poly.type
_entity_poly.pdbx_seq_one_letter_code
_entity_poly.pdbx_strand_id
1 'polypeptide(L)'
;MPSVTHDDAPLLADLMPWSVAPIRLGRGWPTAPDAATLKARWDALVKVEVPDRETLFEPTRSRTLHSAVSQLPGQPSGTEKLIRATGPCPEPVRVLHAPFDEQWLIPDHRLIDAARPEVWRVADERQIFVVETPVVPGTSGPFLLASSVLPLLRPGRVRPLYRRPAAEEPNLAPGLLAHLATHLGHSPTPADVLAWTVTTARPGPAVPLTRNPEIWAHGVELGHRLLWLMRRNGDRPKLPGGRRPYVRAPLPPLPLTLHYDRDEETLHLDEGRISPVPPESWDFEVSGVRVLEQWFNSRTAEADPGTLAAIRPGTWQQTWTSELLELITVLALLAELRPQQEELEVTDPITAAELRKAGVLPPPEWTRHPASVLDHHEEGPEGQFALI
;
A
#
# COMPACT_ATOMS: atom_id res chain seq x y z
N MET A 1 -4.51 29.37 31.69
CA MET A 1 -4.06 28.94 30.35
C MET A 1 -4.03 27.43 30.35
N PRO A 2 -4.69 26.73 29.43
CA PRO A 2 -4.52 25.29 29.34
C PRO A 2 -3.06 25.05 28.95
N SER A 3 -2.33 24.36 29.81
CA SER A 3 -0.98 23.88 29.53
C SER A 3 -1.08 22.96 28.31
N VAL A 4 -0.56 23.41 27.18
CA VAL A 4 -0.28 22.53 26.04
C VAL A 4 0.86 21.63 26.51
N THR A 5 0.53 20.48 27.10
CA THR A 5 1.47 19.37 27.20
C THR A 5 1.92 19.08 25.78
N HIS A 6 3.13 19.49 25.43
CA HIS A 6 3.78 18.93 24.25
C HIS A 6 3.87 17.44 24.51
N ASP A 7 3.05 16.70 23.77
CA ASP A 7 3.13 15.26 23.65
C ASP A 7 4.54 14.94 23.10
N ASP A 8 5.51 14.67 23.99
CA ASP A 8 6.91 14.33 23.65
C ASP A 8 7.00 12.88 23.11
N ALA A 9 5.97 12.45 22.39
CA ALA A 9 5.93 11.17 21.71
C ALA A 9 6.96 11.17 20.55
N PRO A 10 7.71 10.08 20.36
CA PRO A 10 8.64 9.97 19.25
C PRO A 10 7.92 9.98 17.90
N LEU A 11 8.58 10.52 16.88
CA LEU A 11 8.05 10.51 15.52
C LEU A 11 8.26 9.15 14.87
N LEU A 12 7.32 8.74 14.01
CA LEU A 12 7.50 7.54 13.18
C LEU A 12 8.78 7.63 12.33
N ALA A 13 9.15 8.83 11.89
CA ALA A 13 10.36 9.08 11.12
C ALA A 13 11.67 8.82 11.89
N ASP A 14 11.59 8.81 13.21
CA ASP A 14 12.69 8.49 14.11
C ASP A 14 12.67 7.02 14.50
N LEU A 15 11.48 6.43 14.71
CA LEU A 15 11.34 5.01 15.04
C LEU A 15 11.60 4.08 13.85
N MET A 16 11.15 4.45 12.64
CA MET A 16 11.34 3.70 11.39
C MET A 16 12.12 4.56 10.38
N PRO A 17 13.44 4.73 10.53
CA PRO A 17 14.20 5.80 9.88
C PRO A 17 14.27 5.74 8.34
N TRP A 18 14.29 4.55 7.74
CA TRP A 18 14.28 4.42 6.29
C TRP A 18 12.88 4.65 5.72
N SER A 19 12.79 5.58 4.78
CA SER A 19 11.58 5.80 4.01
C SER A 19 11.90 6.24 2.60
N VAL A 20 11.06 5.89 1.65
CA VAL A 20 11.17 6.31 0.25
C VAL A 20 9.95 7.12 -0.17
N ALA A 21 10.12 7.95 -1.20
CA ALA A 21 8.98 8.50 -1.91
C ALA A 21 8.29 7.38 -2.71
N PRO A 22 6.96 7.43 -2.92
CA PRO A 22 6.23 6.41 -3.66
C PRO A 22 6.76 6.18 -5.08
N ILE A 23 6.54 4.97 -5.59
CA ILE A 23 6.75 4.65 -7.00
C ILE A 23 5.85 5.57 -7.84
N ARG A 24 6.43 6.18 -8.88
CA ARG A 24 5.68 7.03 -9.83
C ARG A 24 5.72 6.38 -11.20
N LEU A 25 4.56 5.98 -11.71
CA LEU A 25 4.43 5.42 -13.06
C LEU A 25 4.58 6.52 -14.13
N GLY A 26 3.94 7.67 -13.91
CA GLY A 26 3.94 8.79 -14.87
C GLY A 26 2.85 8.71 -15.94
N ARG A 27 2.20 7.55 -16.06
CA ARG A 27 1.10 7.23 -16.98
C ARG A 27 0.22 6.13 -16.37
N GLY A 28 -1.03 6.01 -16.82
CA GLY A 28 -2.01 5.12 -16.21
C GLY A 28 -2.05 3.70 -16.79
N TRP A 29 -1.71 3.52 -18.06
CA TRP A 29 -1.92 2.25 -18.76
C TRP A 29 -1.08 1.05 -18.25
N PRO A 30 0.10 1.20 -17.61
CA PRO A 30 0.87 0.08 -17.06
C PRO A 30 0.21 -0.58 -15.85
N THR A 31 -0.90 -0.04 -15.33
CA THR A 31 -1.71 -0.64 -14.27
C THR A 31 -3.14 -0.93 -14.71
N ALA A 32 -3.71 -2.03 -14.23
CA ALA A 32 -5.09 -2.41 -14.49
C ALA A 32 -5.64 -3.32 -13.38
N PRO A 33 -6.97 -3.38 -13.20
CA PRO A 33 -7.61 -4.27 -12.22
C PRO A 33 -7.46 -5.76 -12.58
N ASP A 34 -6.99 -6.10 -13.79
CA ASP A 34 -6.73 -7.47 -14.22
C ASP A 34 -5.45 -7.59 -15.08
N ALA A 35 -4.78 -8.74 -14.99
CA ALA A 35 -3.52 -8.98 -15.70
C ALA A 35 -3.70 -9.15 -17.22
N ALA A 36 -4.85 -9.65 -17.67
CA ALA A 36 -5.09 -9.90 -19.10
C ALA A 36 -5.14 -8.58 -19.89
N THR A 37 -5.77 -7.55 -19.31
CA THR A 37 -5.77 -6.20 -19.86
C THR A 37 -4.35 -5.67 -20.05
N LEU A 38 -3.45 -5.86 -19.08
CA LEU A 38 -2.06 -5.41 -19.20
C LEU A 38 -1.31 -6.12 -20.32
N LYS A 39 -1.51 -7.44 -20.46
CA LYS A 39 -0.94 -8.23 -21.55
C LYS A 39 -1.46 -7.74 -22.92
N ALA A 40 -2.76 -7.44 -23.02
CA ALA A 40 -3.35 -6.88 -24.24
C ALA A 40 -2.82 -5.48 -24.57
N ARG A 41 -2.63 -4.61 -23.57
CA ARG A 41 -2.04 -3.27 -23.73
C ARG A 41 -0.59 -3.35 -24.22
N TRP A 42 0.21 -4.21 -23.61
CA TRP A 42 1.57 -4.46 -24.05
C TRP A 42 1.62 -4.94 -25.51
N ASP A 43 0.79 -5.92 -25.86
CA ASP A 43 0.66 -6.42 -27.22
C ASP A 43 0.31 -5.32 -28.23
N ALA A 44 -0.63 -4.44 -27.88
CA ALA A 44 -1.01 -3.31 -28.71
C ALA A 44 0.17 -2.34 -28.89
N LEU A 45 0.93 -2.03 -27.82
CA LEU A 45 2.09 -1.16 -27.87
C LEU A 45 3.20 -1.73 -28.78
N VAL A 46 3.52 -3.02 -28.69
CA VAL A 46 4.65 -3.62 -29.43
C VAL A 46 4.32 -4.00 -30.88
N LYS A 47 3.04 -4.06 -31.27
CA LYS A 47 2.59 -4.40 -32.63
C LYS A 47 2.44 -3.21 -33.57
N VAL A 48 2.32 -1.99 -33.04
CA VAL A 48 2.22 -0.78 -33.88
C VAL A 48 3.57 -0.32 -34.41
N GLU A 49 3.53 0.41 -35.53
CA GLU A 49 4.67 1.12 -36.10
C GLU A 49 5.18 2.22 -35.16
N VAL A 50 6.43 2.64 -35.34
CA VAL A 50 7.13 3.53 -34.39
C VAL A 50 6.40 4.86 -34.10
N PRO A 51 5.89 5.61 -35.10
CA PRO A 51 5.20 6.88 -34.82
C PRO A 51 3.96 6.69 -33.93
N ASP A 52 3.16 5.66 -34.23
CA ASP A 52 1.96 5.33 -33.45
C ASP A 52 2.33 4.79 -32.07
N ARG A 53 3.45 4.07 -31.96
CA ARG A 53 3.99 3.58 -30.67
C ARG A 53 4.32 4.73 -29.74
N GLU A 54 4.91 5.81 -30.26
CA GLU A 54 5.28 6.95 -29.42
C GLU A 54 4.05 7.66 -28.87
N THR A 55 3.00 7.82 -29.69
CA THR A 55 1.71 8.34 -29.23
C THR A 55 1.07 7.44 -28.18
N LEU A 56 0.97 6.13 -28.43
CA LEU A 56 0.38 5.17 -27.50
C LEU A 56 1.15 5.05 -26.18
N PHE A 57 2.46 5.23 -26.21
CA PHE A 57 3.30 5.10 -25.02
C PHE A 57 3.04 6.18 -23.98
N GLU A 58 2.64 7.38 -24.41
CA GLU A 58 2.49 8.59 -23.57
C GLU A 58 3.82 9.01 -22.91
N PRO A 59 4.84 9.45 -23.69
CA PRO A 59 6.15 9.79 -23.16
C PRO A 59 6.08 10.91 -22.11
N THR A 60 6.89 10.77 -21.06
CA THR A 60 7.07 11.78 -20.03
C THR A 60 8.49 12.35 -20.12
N ARG A 61 8.76 13.41 -19.35
CA ARG A 61 10.13 13.92 -19.18
C ARG A 61 11.12 12.87 -18.68
N SER A 62 10.64 11.81 -18.01
CA SER A 62 11.46 10.81 -17.34
C SER A 62 11.59 9.52 -18.15
N ARG A 63 10.59 9.18 -18.96
CA ARG A 63 10.52 7.92 -19.71
C ARG A 63 9.96 8.14 -21.10
N THR A 64 10.77 7.83 -22.10
CA THR A 64 10.47 7.83 -23.54
C THR A 64 10.74 6.45 -24.13
N LEU A 65 10.34 6.21 -25.39
CA LEU A 65 10.67 4.96 -26.08
C LEU A 65 12.18 4.72 -26.22
N HIS A 66 12.99 5.77 -26.05
CA HIS A 66 14.44 5.73 -26.16
C HIS A 66 15.15 5.66 -24.81
N SER A 67 14.41 5.57 -23.70
CA SER A 67 14.99 5.34 -22.38
C SER A 67 15.52 3.92 -22.28
N ALA A 68 16.80 3.79 -21.93
CA ALA A 68 17.38 2.53 -21.47
C ALA A 68 17.65 2.67 -19.97
N VAL A 69 17.26 1.66 -19.19
CA VAL A 69 17.33 1.66 -17.74
C VAL A 69 17.73 0.28 -17.25
N SER A 70 18.28 0.20 -16.05
CA SER A 70 18.53 -1.09 -15.41
C SER A 70 17.24 -1.86 -15.20
N GLN A 71 17.36 -3.17 -15.15
CA GLN A 71 16.27 -4.07 -14.81
C GLN A 71 15.70 -3.72 -13.43
N LEU A 72 14.39 -3.93 -13.24
CA LEU A 72 13.81 -3.84 -11.90
C LEU A 72 14.33 -5.01 -11.06
N PRO A 73 14.81 -4.78 -9.84
CA PRO A 73 15.35 -5.83 -9.00
C PRO A 73 14.34 -6.97 -8.79
N GLY A 74 14.76 -8.21 -9.04
CA GLY A 74 13.92 -9.40 -8.91
C GLY A 74 12.86 -9.58 -10.02
N GLN A 75 12.90 -8.77 -11.09
CA GLN A 75 11.91 -8.82 -12.17
C GLN A 75 12.59 -9.14 -13.51
N PRO A 76 12.15 -10.18 -14.25
CA PRO A 76 12.71 -10.53 -15.55
C PRO A 76 12.13 -9.62 -16.66
N SER A 77 12.44 -8.33 -16.61
CA SER A 77 12.07 -7.34 -17.64
C SER A 77 13.27 -6.86 -18.46
N GLY A 78 13.00 -6.38 -19.68
CA GLY A 78 14.02 -5.95 -20.62
C GLY A 78 14.69 -4.62 -20.23
N THR A 79 15.96 -4.48 -20.58
CA THR A 79 16.77 -3.27 -20.30
C THR A 79 17.03 -2.43 -21.55
N GLU A 80 16.75 -2.98 -22.73
CA GLU A 80 16.86 -2.30 -24.01
C GLU A 80 15.79 -1.23 -24.21
N LYS A 81 16.05 -0.25 -25.06
CA LYS A 81 15.05 0.79 -25.40
C LYS A 81 13.73 0.19 -25.92
N LEU A 82 12.60 0.69 -25.41
CA LEU A 82 11.24 0.25 -25.80
C LEU A 82 10.93 0.41 -27.29
N ILE A 83 11.60 1.32 -28.00
CA ILE A 83 11.48 1.42 -29.46
C ILE A 83 11.89 0.11 -30.17
N ARG A 84 12.77 -0.68 -29.55
CA ARG A 84 13.22 -2.00 -30.03
C ARG A 84 12.51 -3.16 -29.32
N ALA A 85 11.60 -2.87 -28.39
CA ALA A 85 10.93 -3.91 -27.62
C ALA A 85 10.16 -4.83 -28.55
N THR A 86 10.40 -6.12 -28.37
CA THR A 86 9.71 -7.23 -29.00
C THR A 86 9.44 -8.28 -27.94
N GLY A 87 8.52 -9.21 -28.22
CA GLY A 87 8.24 -10.32 -27.32
C GLY A 87 7.11 -10.05 -26.32
N PRO A 88 6.88 -11.03 -25.42
CA PRO A 88 5.71 -11.04 -24.55
C PRO A 88 5.78 -9.98 -23.46
N CYS A 89 4.63 -9.62 -22.92
CA CYS A 89 4.52 -8.78 -21.74
C CYS A 89 5.24 -9.46 -20.56
N PRO A 90 6.08 -8.73 -19.80
CA PRO A 90 6.54 -9.19 -18.49
C PRO A 90 5.36 -9.62 -17.62
N GLU A 91 5.51 -10.69 -16.84
CA GLU A 91 4.40 -11.19 -16.03
C GLU A 91 3.94 -10.09 -15.05
N PRO A 92 2.68 -9.63 -15.12
CA PRO A 92 2.21 -8.58 -14.23
C PRO A 92 2.28 -8.99 -12.77
N VAL A 93 2.63 -8.05 -11.90
CA VAL A 93 2.74 -8.26 -10.44
C VAL A 93 1.66 -7.47 -9.70
N ARG A 94 1.29 -7.94 -8.52
CA ARG A 94 0.32 -7.24 -7.66
C ARG A 94 0.97 -6.03 -7.00
N VAL A 95 0.23 -4.93 -6.94
CA VAL A 95 0.63 -3.67 -6.31
C VAL A 95 -0.56 -3.03 -5.61
N LEU A 96 -0.31 -2.25 -4.57
CA LEU A 96 -1.35 -1.43 -3.93
C LEU A 96 -1.51 -0.13 -4.71
N HIS A 97 -2.50 -0.09 -5.61
CA HIS A 97 -2.75 1.02 -6.53
C HIS A 97 -3.47 2.19 -5.86
N ALA A 98 -4.47 1.89 -5.03
CA ALA A 98 -5.22 2.81 -4.18
C ALA A 98 -5.43 2.17 -2.79
N PRO A 99 -5.81 2.92 -1.74
CA PRO A 99 -6.09 2.34 -0.43
C PRO A 99 -7.04 1.14 -0.53
N PHE A 100 -6.57 -0.02 -0.07
CA PHE A 100 -7.27 -1.31 -0.17
C PHE A 100 -7.62 -1.81 -1.59
N ASP A 101 -7.17 -1.13 -2.65
CA ASP A 101 -7.32 -1.53 -4.05
C ASP A 101 -5.99 -2.07 -4.58
N GLU A 102 -5.82 -3.38 -4.42
CA GLU A 102 -4.73 -4.09 -5.08
C GLU A 102 -5.07 -4.37 -6.55
N GLN A 103 -4.16 -3.95 -7.42
CA GLN A 103 -4.27 -4.12 -8.87
C GLN A 103 -3.00 -4.78 -9.41
N TRP A 104 -2.91 -4.87 -10.74
CA TRP A 104 -1.75 -5.41 -11.44
C TRP A 104 -0.92 -4.27 -12.03
N LEU A 105 0.40 -4.48 -12.11
CA LEU A 105 1.39 -3.60 -12.74
C LEU A 105 2.27 -4.44 -13.67
N ILE A 106 2.62 -3.91 -14.85
CA ILE A 106 3.71 -4.45 -15.66
C ILE A 106 5.04 -4.05 -15.00
N PRO A 107 5.84 -5.00 -14.45
CA PRO A 107 7.06 -4.69 -13.69
C PRO A 107 8.25 -4.39 -14.62
N ASP A 108 8.11 -3.38 -15.48
CA ASP A 108 9.13 -2.93 -16.42
C ASP A 108 9.56 -1.50 -16.10
N HIS A 109 10.84 -1.32 -15.75
CA HIS A 109 11.39 -0.01 -15.35
C HIS A 109 11.26 1.04 -16.45
N ARG A 110 11.21 0.62 -17.72
CA ARG A 110 11.06 1.52 -18.88
C ARG A 110 9.68 2.18 -18.90
N LEU A 111 8.69 1.59 -18.23
CA LEU A 111 7.31 2.11 -18.08
C LEU A 111 7.13 3.01 -16.85
N ILE A 112 8.13 3.11 -15.97
CA ILE A 112 7.98 3.70 -14.63
C ILE A 112 8.91 4.91 -14.47
N ASP A 113 8.33 6.11 -14.37
CA ASP A 113 9.06 7.38 -14.21
C ASP A 113 10.05 7.39 -13.03
N ALA A 114 9.63 6.88 -11.87
CA ALA A 114 10.48 6.74 -10.69
C ALA A 114 10.20 5.41 -9.99
N ALA A 115 11.03 4.41 -10.28
CA ALA A 115 10.78 3.03 -9.86
C ALA A 115 11.14 2.70 -8.42
N ARG A 116 12.03 3.48 -7.77
CA ARG A 116 12.53 3.18 -6.42
C ARG A 116 13.07 1.75 -6.30
N PRO A 117 14.12 1.35 -7.07
CA PRO A 117 14.65 -0.01 -7.06
C PRO A 117 14.90 -0.59 -5.66
N GLU A 118 15.25 0.25 -4.69
CA GLU A 118 15.45 -0.12 -3.30
C GLU A 118 14.25 -0.80 -2.62
N VAL A 119 12.99 -0.47 -2.97
CA VAL A 119 11.82 -1.18 -2.43
C VAL A 119 11.53 -2.50 -3.15
N TRP A 120 11.91 -2.61 -4.42
CA TRP A 120 11.81 -3.87 -5.16
C TRP A 120 12.79 -4.91 -4.61
N ARG A 121 14.01 -4.48 -4.24
CA ARG A 121 15.03 -5.38 -3.68
C ARG A 121 14.61 -6.08 -2.39
N VAL A 122 13.87 -5.37 -1.55
CA VAL A 122 13.40 -5.86 -0.24
C VAL A 122 11.97 -6.40 -0.28
N ALA A 123 11.35 -6.44 -1.46
CA ALA A 123 10.00 -6.98 -1.61
C ALA A 123 10.07 -8.51 -1.63
N ASP A 124 9.39 -9.14 -0.68
CA ASP A 124 9.18 -10.58 -0.59
C ASP A 124 7.91 -10.89 0.20
N GLU A 125 7.63 -12.17 0.46
CA GLU A 125 6.45 -12.63 1.18
C GLU A 125 6.41 -12.21 2.67
N ARG A 126 7.56 -11.84 3.25
CA ARG A 126 7.66 -11.43 4.66
C ARG A 126 7.65 -9.92 4.84
N GLN A 127 7.87 -9.16 3.77
CA GLN A 127 7.91 -7.71 3.82
C GLN A 127 6.53 -7.12 4.16
N ILE A 128 6.57 -6.01 4.91
CA ILE A 128 5.39 -5.17 5.17
C ILE A 128 5.79 -3.74 4.82
N PHE A 129 5.06 -3.13 3.90
CA PHE A 129 5.23 -1.72 3.55
C PHE A 129 4.22 -0.88 4.32
N VAL A 130 4.72 0.03 5.15
CA VAL A 130 3.89 1.03 5.83
C VAL A 130 3.80 2.26 4.94
N VAL A 131 2.58 2.74 4.71
CA VAL A 131 2.31 3.94 3.91
C VAL A 131 1.69 4.98 4.81
N GLU A 132 2.35 6.13 4.92
CA GLU A 132 1.76 7.30 5.57
C GLU A 132 0.62 7.85 4.73
N THR A 133 -0.53 8.14 5.36
CA THR A 133 -1.65 8.78 4.68
C THR A 133 -1.70 10.27 5.05
N PRO A 134 -2.00 11.17 4.09
CA PRO A 134 -2.26 12.57 4.42
C PRO A 134 -3.41 12.73 5.41
N VAL A 135 -3.20 13.57 6.40
CA VAL A 135 -4.26 14.00 7.33
C VAL A 135 -5.08 15.07 6.64
N VAL A 136 -6.36 14.80 6.40
CA VAL A 136 -7.33 15.79 5.91
C VAL A 136 -8.24 16.20 7.08
N PRO A 137 -8.30 17.50 7.44
CA PRO A 137 -9.13 17.97 8.54
C PRO A 137 -10.59 17.55 8.39
N GLY A 138 -11.19 17.06 9.48
CA GLY A 138 -12.60 16.62 9.50
C GLY A 138 -12.86 15.26 8.86
N THR A 139 -11.83 14.59 8.32
CA THR A 139 -11.96 13.21 7.80
C THR A 139 -11.50 12.23 8.85
N SER A 140 -12.11 11.04 8.83
CA SER A 140 -11.83 9.99 9.79
C SER A 140 -11.27 8.79 9.02
N GLY A 141 -9.95 8.64 9.02
CA GLY A 141 -9.27 7.58 8.29
C GLY A 141 -7.97 7.18 8.99
N PRO A 142 -7.44 5.98 8.68
CA PRO A 142 -6.18 5.52 9.26
C PRO A 142 -5.03 6.43 8.83
N PHE A 143 -4.16 6.81 9.76
CA PHE A 143 -2.95 7.59 9.49
C PHE A 143 -1.84 6.79 8.79
N LEU A 144 -1.91 5.47 8.93
CA LEU A 144 -0.98 4.52 8.36
C LEU A 144 -1.77 3.40 7.69
N LEU A 145 -1.34 2.99 6.50
CA LEU A 145 -1.76 1.74 5.87
C LEU A 145 -0.60 0.76 5.88
N ALA A 146 -0.91 -0.53 5.92
CA ALA A 146 0.07 -1.59 5.75
C ALA A 146 -0.28 -2.44 4.52
N SER A 147 0.74 -2.79 3.73
CA SER A 147 0.59 -3.62 2.54
C SER A 147 1.64 -4.71 2.49
N SER A 148 1.25 -5.88 1.96
CA SER A 148 2.19 -6.97 1.64
C SER A 148 2.73 -6.85 0.21
N VAL A 149 2.21 -5.93 -0.60
CA VAL A 149 2.64 -5.67 -1.98
C VAL A 149 3.18 -4.25 -2.12
N LEU A 150 3.89 -3.97 -3.20
CA LEU A 150 4.50 -2.64 -3.41
C LEU A 150 3.42 -1.55 -3.53
N PRO A 151 3.48 -0.48 -2.71
CA PRO A 151 2.49 0.59 -2.77
C PRO A 151 2.85 1.68 -3.78
N LEU A 152 1.85 2.12 -4.54
CA LEU A 152 1.91 3.25 -5.48
C LEU A 152 1.27 4.54 -4.92
N LEU A 153 0.79 4.48 -3.68
CA LEU A 153 0.01 5.52 -3.00
C LEU A 153 0.79 6.83 -2.83
N ARG A 154 0.17 7.95 -3.21
CA ARG A 154 0.74 9.30 -3.06
C ARG A 154 -0.19 10.20 -2.25
N PRO A 155 0.32 11.28 -1.63
CA PRO A 155 1.70 11.77 -1.57
C PRO A 155 2.56 11.25 -0.40
N GLY A 156 2.08 10.32 0.42
CA GLY A 156 2.75 9.87 1.64
C GLY A 156 4.08 9.12 1.44
N ARG A 157 4.84 8.94 2.52
CA ARG A 157 6.09 8.15 2.50
C ARG A 157 5.81 6.66 2.65
N VAL A 158 6.65 5.85 2.02
CA VAL A 158 6.64 4.39 2.17
C VAL A 158 7.81 3.98 3.06
N ARG A 159 7.54 3.19 4.10
CA ARG A 159 8.51 2.65 5.06
C ARG A 159 8.44 1.13 5.05
N PRO A 160 9.40 0.44 4.42
CA PRO A 160 9.52 -1.01 4.56
C PRO A 160 9.79 -1.39 6.02
N LEU A 161 9.20 -2.47 6.53
CA LEU A 161 9.48 -2.98 7.87
C LEU A 161 10.88 -3.60 7.96
N TYR A 162 11.38 -4.18 6.87
CA TYR A 162 12.70 -4.83 6.81
C TYR A 162 13.58 -4.18 5.76
N ARG A 163 14.85 -3.96 6.09
CA ARG A 163 15.88 -3.36 5.21
C ARG A 163 16.55 -4.39 4.29
N ARG A 164 16.31 -5.67 4.56
CA ARG A 164 16.71 -6.81 3.74
C ARG A 164 15.52 -7.77 3.53
N PRO A 165 15.59 -8.62 2.49
CA PRO A 165 14.69 -9.75 2.35
C PRO A 165 14.74 -10.72 3.56
N ALA A 166 13.85 -11.71 3.56
CA ALA A 166 13.70 -12.76 4.56
C ALA A 166 13.38 -12.27 5.98
N ALA A 167 12.80 -11.07 6.11
CA ALA A 167 12.57 -10.39 7.38
C ALA A 167 13.85 -10.07 8.19
N GLU A 168 14.96 -9.83 7.48
CA GLU A 168 16.23 -9.45 8.09
C GLU A 168 16.38 -7.94 8.24
N GLU A 169 17.17 -7.52 9.24
CA GLU A 169 17.48 -6.12 9.55
C GLU A 169 16.23 -5.22 9.58
N PRO A 170 15.45 -5.21 10.67
CA PRO A 170 14.26 -4.39 10.76
C PRO A 170 14.61 -2.89 10.60
N ASN A 171 13.77 -2.17 9.88
CA ASN A 171 13.80 -0.72 9.77
C ASN A 171 13.25 -0.09 11.05
N LEU A 172 13.99 -0.30 12.15
CA LEU A 172 13.72 0.29 13.45
C LEU A 172 14.98 1.02 13.95
N ALA A 173 14.80 2.07 14.75
CA ALA A 173 15.91 2.74 15.41
C ALA A 173 16.77 1.72 16.19
N PRO A 174 18.09 1.66 15.96
CA PRO A 174 18.96 0.75 16.70
C PRO A 174 18.81 0.93 18.21
N GLY A 175 18.70 -0.18 18.94
CA GLY A 175 18.48 -0.17 20.39
C GLY A 175 17.03 -0.04 20.84
N LEU A 176 16.09 0.33 19.95
CA LEU A 176 14.66 0.47 20.31
C LEU A 176 14.07 -0.81 20.89
N LEU A 177 14.27 -1.96 20.24
CA LEU A 177 13.74 -3.24 20.72
C LEU A 177 14.29 -3.62 22.10
N ALA A 178 15.58 -3.38 22.34
CA ALA A 178 16.21 -3.65 23.63
C ALA A 178 15.72 -2.71 24.74
N HIS A 179 15.51 -1.43 24.40
CA HIS A 179 14.94 -0.43 25.30
C HIS A 179 13.52 -0.82 25.71
N LEU A 180 12.67 -1.16 24.73
CA LEU A 180 11.31 -1.65 25.00
C LEU A 180 11.33 -2.93 25.83
N ALA A 181 12.21 -3.88 25.52
CA ALA A 181 12.29 -5.14 26.25
C ALA A 181 12.61 -4.97 27.74
N THR A 182 13.42 -3.97 28.07
CA THR A 182 13.77 -3.65 29.46
C THR A 182 12.55 -3.18 30.26
N HIS A 183 11.64 -2.43 29.64
CA HIS A 183 10.44 -1.93 30.29
C HIS A 183 9.29 -2.95 30.29
N LEU A 184 9.12 -3.68 29.19
CA LEU A 184 7.99 -4.61 29.00
C LEU A 184 8.20 -5.98 29.65
N GLY A 185 9.45 -6.32 30.00
CA GLY A 185 9.79 -7.63 30.58
C GLY A 185 9.81 -8.79 29.58
N HIS A 186 9.62 -8.53 28.29
CA HIS A 186 9.77 -9.49 27.20
C HIS A 186 10.38 -8.81 25.96
N SER A 187 10.93 -9.58 25.01
CA SER A 187 11.48 -9.01 23.77
C SER A 187 10.38 -8.85 22.71
N PRO A 188 9.91 -7.64 22.37
CA PRO A 188 8.97 -7.45 21.27
C PRO A 188 9.63 -7.75 19.93
N THR A 189 8.85 -8.28 18.99
CA THR A 189 9.29 -8.47 17.60
C THR A 189 9.15 -7.17 16.80
N PRO A 190 9.79 -7.03 15.63
CA PRO A 190 9.54 -5.89 14.74
C PRO A 190 8.07 -5.76 14.32
N ALA A 191 7.37 -6.90 14.16
CA ALA A 191 5.95 -6.92 13.86
C ALA A 191 5.11 -6.41 15.03
N ASP A 192 5.48 -6.67 16.29
CA ASP A 192 4.80 -6.12 17.47
C ASP A 192 4.96 -4.60 17.55
N VAL A 193 6.16 -4.07 17.25
CA VAL A 193 6.37 -2.63 17.20
C VAL A 193 5.54 -1.99 16.10
N LEU A 194 5.45 -2.63 14.93
CA LEU A 194 4.58 -2.15 13.85
C LEU A 194 3.10 -2.22 14.23
N ALA A 195 2.66 -3.30 14.87
CA ALA A 195 1.29 -3.46 15.37
C ALA A 195 0.94 -2.34 16.34
N TRP A 196 1.79 -2.11 17.35
CA TRP A 196 1.65 -0.97 18.26
C TRP A 196 1.57 0.36 17.49
N THR A 197 2.47 0.57 16.53
CA THR A 197 2.56 1.80 15.74
C THR A 197 1.27 2.10 14.97
N VAL A 198 0.68 1.12 14.29
CA VAL A 198 -0.58 1.36 13.56
C VAL A 198 -1.78 1.58 14.49
N THR A 199 -1.72 1.06 15.72
CA THR A 199 -2.76 1.27 16.73
C THR A 199 -2.70 2.69 17.29
N THR A 200 -1.51 3.18 17.63
CA THR A 200 -1.34 4.41 18.44
C THR A 200 -0.92 5.65 17.66
N ALA A 201 -0.63 5.52 16.36
CA ALA A 201 -0.21 6.66 15.53
C ALA A 201 -1.19 7.84 15.64
N ARG A 202 -0.63 9.04 15.72
CA ARG A 202 -1.35 10.33 15.79
C ARG A 202 -1.02 11.20 14.57
N PRO A 203 -1.79 12.27 14.28
CA PRO A 203 -1.40 13.25 13.27
C PRO A 203 0.04 13.77 13.49
N GLY A 204 0.79 14.00 12.41
CA GLY A 204 2.19 14.44 12.49
C GLY A 204 3.21 13.29 12.54
N PRO A 205 2.91 12.17 11.89
CA PRO A 205 2.89 10.81 12.46
C PRO A 205 3.69 10.62 13.76
N ALA A 206 3.16 11.09 14.89
CA ALA A 206 3.72 10.78 16.21
C ALA A 206 3.26 9.38 16.68
N VAL A 207 4.12 8.66 17.41
CA VAL A 207 3.86 7.30 17.89
C VAL A 207 4.10 7.26 19.39
N PRO A 208 3.07 7.48 20.22
CA PRO A 208 3.18 7.36 21.66
C PRO A 208 3.59 5.93 22.04
N LEU A 209 4.61 5.79 22.86
CA LEU A 209 5.09 4.52 23.40
C LEU A 209 4.77 4.45 24.89
N THR A 210 4.55 3.25 25.42
CA THR A 210 4.28 3.02 26.86
C THR A 210 5.33 2.09 27.47
N ARG A 211 5.61 2.27 28.76
CA ARG A 211 6.31 1.26 29.58
C ARG A 211 5.37 0.22 30.19
N ASN A 212 4.06 0.48 30.19
CA ASN A 212 3.08 -0.40 30.80
C ASN A 212 2.89 -1.66 29.92
N PRO A 213 3.25 -2.86 30.41
CA PRO A 213 3.20 -4.08 29.61
C PRO A 213 1.77 -4.51 29.27
N GLU A 214 0.78 -4.21 30.12
CA GLU A 214 -0.63 -4.57 29.87
C GLU A 214 -1.21 -3.72 28.74
N ILE A 215 -0.96 -2.42 28.77
CA ILE A 215 -1.39 -1.50 27.70
C ILE A 215 -0.66 -1.85 26.41
N TRP A 216 0.65 -2.09 26.47
CA TRP A 216 1.43 -2.55 25.31
C TRP A 216 0.82 -3.79 24.67
N ALA A 217 0.58 -4.84 25.47
CA ALA A 217 0.01 -6.09 24.97
C ALA A 217 -1.35 -5.89 24.31
N HIS A 218 -2.24 -5.11 24.93
CA HIS A 218 -3.55 -4.80 24.36
C HIS A 218 -3.45 -4.03 23.04
N GLY A 219 -2.61 -2.99 22.98
CA GLY A 219 -2.40 -2.20 21.76
C GLY A 219 -1.73 -2.99 20.63
N VAL A 220 -0.84 -3.93 20.96
CA VAL A 220 -0.22 -4.86 20.00
C VAL A 220 -1.23 -5.87 19.48
N GLU A 221 -2.11 -6.43 20.32
CA GLU A 221 -3.16 -7.35 19.89
C GLU A 221 -4.11 -6.66 18.89
N LEU A 222 -4.59 -5.46 19.23
CA LEU A 222 -5.39 -4.63 18.34
C LEU A 222 -4.65 -4.31 17.04
N GLY A 223 -3.35 -4.02 17.14
CA GLY A 223 -2.48 -3.70 16.01
C GLY A 223 -2.31 -4.86 15.05
N HIS A 224 -2.11 -6.08 15.55
CA HIS A 224 -2.03 -7.28 14.72
C HIS A 224 -3.35 -7.52 13.98
N ARG A 225 -4.48 -7.25 14.63
CA ARG A 225 -5.79 -7.32 13.98
C ARG A 225 -5.92 -6.29 12.85
N LEU A 226 -5.51 -5.04 13.08
CA LEU A 226 -5.48 -3.98 12.07
C LEU A 226 -4.57 -4.35 10.89
N LEU A 227 -3.35 -4.81 11.17
CA LEU A 227 -2.39 -5.21 10.14
C LEU A 227 -2.92 -6.36 9.27
N TRP A 228 -3.54 -7.37 9.88
CA TRP A 228 -4.17 -8.47 9.14
C TRP A 228 -5.28 -7.99 8.21
N LEU A 229 -6.16 -7.11 8.69
CA LEU A 229 -7.22 -6.51 7.86
C LEU A 229 -6.68 -5.66 6.72
N MET A 230 -5.68 -4.80 6.98
CA MET A 230 -5.08 -3.93 5.96
C MET A 230 -4.34 -4.70 4.88
N ARG A 231 -3.62 -5.75 5.28
CA ARG A 231 -2.80 -6.58 4.39
C ARG A 231 -3.60 -7.63 3.63
N ARG A 232 -4.82 -7.94 4.09
CA ARG A 232 -5.74 -8.90 3.47
C ARG A 232 -5.08 -10.25 3.15
N ASN A 233 -4.15 -10.67 4.00
CA ASN A 233 -3.38 -11.89 3.82
C ASN A 233 -3.94 -13.05 4.65
N GLY A 234 -3.77 -14.27 4.15
CA GLY A 234 -4.28 -15.46 4.82
C GLY A 234 -5.80 -15.61 4.70
N ASP A 235 -6.45 -16.00 5.80
CA ASP A 235 -7.88 -16.29 5.81
C ASP A 235 -8.71 -15.02 5.57
N ARG A 236 -9.78 -15.14 4.77
CA ARG A 236 -10.69 -14.03 4.53
C ARG A 236 -11.48 -13.68 5.80
N PRO A 237 -11.55 -12.40 6.19
CA PRO A 237 -12.36 -11.98 7.31
C PRO A 237 -13.84 -12.29 7.11
N LYS A 238 -14.55 -12.45 8.23
CA LYS A 238 -15.99 -12.66 8.27
C LYS A 238 -16.60 -11.65 9.23
N LEU A 239 -17.69 -11.01 8.81
CA LEU A 239 -18.47 -10.17 9.71
C LEU A 239 -19.17 -11.03 10.77
N PRO A 240 -19.21 -10.55 12.04
CA PRO A 240 -19.94 -11.23 13.10
C PRO A 240 -21.45 -11.21 12.84
N GLY A 241 -22.21 -12.03 13.58
CA GLY A 241 -23.68 -11.98 13.59
C GLY A 241 -24.36 -12.38 12.27
N GLY A 242 -23.67 -13.08 11.37
CA GLY A 242 -24.26 -13.54 10.10
C GLY A 242 -24.46 -12.42 9.06
N ARG A 243 -23.89 -11.24 9.28
CA ARG A 243 -24.03 -10.05 8.42
C ARG A 243 -23.11 -10.08 7.18
N ARG A 244 -22.79 -11.25 6.65
CA ARG A 244 -21.90 -11.38 5.50
C ARG A 244 -22.53 -10.68 4.28
N PRO A 245 -21.80 -9.81 3.55
CA PRO A 245 -22.31 -9.19 2.33
C PRO A 245 -22.53 -10.25 1.25
N TYR A 246 -23.66 -10.18 0.55
CA TYR A 246 -24.01 -11.07 -0.55
C TYR A 246 -24.66 -10.32 -1.70
N VAL A 247 -24.46 -10.83 -2.93
CA VAL A 247 -25.19 -10.38 -4.11
C VAL A 247 -26.65 -10.82 -3.99
N ARG A 248 -27.55 -9.86 -3.78
CA ARG A 248 -29.00 -10.07 -3.67
C ARG A 248 -29.71 -9.96 -5.03
N ALA A 249 -29.18 -9.12 -5.91
CA ALA A 249 -29.57 -9.05 -7.31
C ALA A 249 -28.30 -9.11 -8.17
N PRO A 250 -28.27 -9.92 -9.25
CA PRO A 250 -27.10 -10.06 -10.12
C PRO A 250 -26.58 -8.70 -10.61
N LEU A 251 -25.26 -8.55 -10.65
CA LEU A 251 -24.64 -7.37 -11.21
C LEU A 251 -24.79 -7.39 -12.75
N PRO A 252 -25.07 -6.25 -13.39
CA PRO A 252 -25.13 -6.18 -14.85
C PRO A 252 -23.74 -6.45 -15.47
N PRO A 253 -23.66 -6.72 -16.79
CA PRO A 253 -22.41 -7.03 -17.45
C PRO A 253 -21.35 -5.95 -17.29
N LEU A 254 -21.71 -4.67 -17.17
CA LEU A 254 -20.77 -3.60 -16.84
C LEU A 254 -21.53 -2.49 -16.10
N PRO A 255 -21.48 -2.45 -14.76
CA PRO A 255 -22.14 -1.40 -14.02
C PRO A 255 -21.44 -0.06 -14.23
N LEU A 256 -22.21 1.03 -14.32
CA LEU A 256 -21.72 2.39 -14.53
C LEU A 256 -21.94 3.30 -13.33
N THR A 257 -22.96 3.03 -12.51
CA THR A 257 -23.26 3.83 -11.32
C THR A 257 -23.08 3.03 -10.03
N LEU A 258 -22.72 3.75 -8.97
CA LEU A 258 -22.63 3.22 -7.61
C LEU A 258 -23.48 4.11 -6.69
N HIS A 259 -24.42 3.50 -5.97
CA HIS A 259 -25.30 4.19 -5.03
C HIS A 259 -25.43 3.36 -3.75
N TYR A 260 -25.47 4.01 -2.60
CA TYR A 260 -25.68 3.35 -1.31
C TYR A 260 -26.99 3.79 -0.68
N ASP A 261 -27.87 2.82 -0.44
CA ASP A 261 -29.07 3.00 0.37
C ASP A 261 -28.74 2.65 1.83
N ARG A 262 -28.76 3.66 2.69
CA ARG A 262 -28.41 3.51 4.11
C ARG A 262 -29.51 2.82 4.92
N ASP A 263 -30.77 3.04 4.57
CA ASP A 263 -31.90 2.46 5.30
C ASP A 263 -32.02 0.95 5.01
N GLU A 264 -31.72 0.55 3.78
CA GLU A 264 -31.67 -0.87 3.39
C GLU A 264 -30.30 -1.53 3.61
N GLU A 265 -29.28 -0.79 4.04
CA GLU A 265 -27.88 -1.22 4.06
C GLU A 265 -27.46 -1.93 2.76
N THR A 266 -27.78 -1.30 1.62
CA THR A 266 -27.66 -1.92 0.30
C THR A 266 -26.79 -1.07 -0.62
N LEU A 267 -25.77 -1.70 -1.19
CA LEU A 267 -24.96 -1.11 -2.25
C LEU A 267 -25.53 -1.52 -3.61
N HIS A 268 -25.94 -0.51 -4.38
CA HIS A 268 -26.47 -0.62 -5.72
C HIS A 268 -25.38 -0.37 -6.75
N LEU A 269 -25.27 -1.30 -7.70
CA LEU A 269 -24.42 -1.19 -8.89
C LEU A 269 -25.36 -1.29 -10.09
N ASP A 270 -25.90 -0.15 -10.51
CA ASP A 270 -27.11 -0.05 -11.34
C ASP A 270 -28.26 -0.94 -10.82
N GLU A 271 -28.74 -1.92 -11.58
CA GLU A 271 -29.78 -2.87 -11.15
C GLU A 271 -29.28 -3.95 -10.17
N GLY A 272 -27.96 -4.11 -10.05
CA GLY A 272 -27.31 -5.04 -9.14
C GLY A 272 -27.39 -4.59 -7.68
N ARG A 273 -27.50 -5.54 -6.75
CA ARG A 273 -27.65 -5.24 -5.31
C ARG A 273 -26.75 -6.13 -4.46
N ILE A 274 -26.01 -5.52 -3.54
CA ILE A 274 -25.22 -6.20 -2.50
C ILE A 274 -25.75 -5.77 -1.13
N SER A 275 -26.09 -6.74 -0.28
CA SER A 275 -26.62 -6.49 1.07
C SER A 275 -26.44 -7.70 2.01
N PRO A 276 -26.19 -7.48 3.32
CA PRO A 276 -26.03 -6.16 3.96
C PRO A 276 -24.65 -5.55 3.72
N VAL A 277 -24.60 -4.22 3.69
CA VAL A 277 -23.38 -3.40 3.62
C VAL A 277 -23.44 -2.42 4.79
N PRO A 278 -22.69 -2.65 5.89
CA PRO A 278 -22.71 -1.76 7.04
C PRO A 278 -22.39 -0.31 6.64
N PRO A 279 -23.11 0.70 7.14
CA PRO A 279 -22.88 2.10 6.73
C PRO A 279 -21.45 2.57 6.92
N GLU A 280 -20.76 2.04 7.94
CA GLU A 280 -19.37 2.38 8.26
C GLU A 280 -18.39 1.92 7.17
N SER A 281 -18.72 0.85 6.44
CA SER A 281 -17.91 0.41 5.28
C SER A 281 -18.08 1.35 4.08
N TRP A 282 -19.27 1.92 3.90
CA TRP A 282 -19.55 2.93 2.89
C TRP A 282 -18.91 4.27 3.23
N ASP A 283 -18.99 4.69 4.49
CA ASP A 283 -18.43 5.96 4.96
C ASP A 283 -16.91 5.92 5.15
N PHE A 284 -16.28 4.76 4.94
CA PHE A 284 -14.85 4.61 5.15
C PHE A 284 -14.05 5.43 4.14
N GLU A 285 -13.30 6.41 4.67
CA GLU A 285 -12.44 7.29 3.90
C GLU A 285 -10.97 7.10 4.25
N VAL A 286 -10.11 7.27 3.24
CA VAL A 286 -8.68 7.47 3.42
C VAL A 286 -8.32 8.80 2.79
N SER A 287 -7.78 9.71 3.60
CA SER A 287 -7.41 11.07 3.17
C SER A 287 -8.56 11.81 2.45
N GLY A 288 -9.78 11.69 2.97
CA GLY A 288 -10.98 12.35 2.44
C GLY A 288 -11.55 11.76 1.16
N VAL A 289 -11.11 10.56 0.76
CA VAL A 289 -11.64 9.85 -0.40
C VAL A 289 -12.32 8.57 0.05
N ARG A 290 -13.58 8.38 -0.35
CA ARG A 290 -14.37 7.18 -0.06
C ARG A 290 -13.78 5.97 -0.78
N VAL A 291 -13.42 4.94 -0.02
CA VAL A 291 -12.67 3.79 -0.54
C VAL A 291 -13.50 2.99 -1.54
N LEU A 292 -14.76 2.69 -1.24
CA LEU A 292 -15.62 1.88 -2.13
C LEU A 292 -15.89 2.58 -3.47
N GLU A 293 -16.12 3.90 -3.46
CA GLU A 293 -16.30 4.68 -4.68
C GLU A 293 -15.02 4.70 -5.53
N GLN A 294 -13.87 4.94 -4.90
CA GLN A 294 -12.59 4.93 -5.63
C GLN A 294 -12.30 3.56 -6.25
N TRP A 295 -12.54 2.48 -5.50
CA TRP A 295 -12.35 1.10 -5.95
C TRP A 295 -13.27 0.74 -7.12
N PHE A 296 -14.53 1.21 -7.10
CA PHE A 296 -15.47 1.01 -8.20
C PHE A 296 -15.05 1.81 -9.44
N ASN A 297 -14.77 3.10 -9.27
CA ASN A 297 -14.40 3.99 -10.36
C ASN A 297 -13.14 3.52 -11.09
N SER A 298 -12.17 2.91 -10.39
CA SER A 298 -10.96 2.38 -11.04
C SER A 298 -11.25 1.24 -12.04
N ARG A 299 -12.41 0.59 -11.94
CA ARG A 299 -12.88 -0.49 -12.83
C ARG A 299 -13.86 0.00 -13.90
N THR A 300 -14.56 1.10 -13.68
CA THR A 300 -15.68 1.54 -14.53
C THR A 300 -15.44 2.86 -15.26
N ALA A 301 -14.52 3.72 -14.78
CA ALA A 301 -14.27 5.03 -15.38
C ALA A 301 -13.88 4.94 -16.87
N GLU A 302 -14.50 5.75 -17.72
CA GLU A 302 -14.18 5.79 -19.15
C GLU A 302 -12.74 6.25 -19.39
N ALA A 303 -12.15 5.78 -20.50
CA ALA A 303 -10.83 6.19 -20.94
C ALA A 303 -10.89 6.68 -22.39
N ASP A 304 -10.00 7.60 -22.75
CA ASP A 304 -10.01 8.24 -24.06
C ASP A 304 -9.84 7.21 -25.19
N PRO A 305 -10.75 7.17 -26.18
CA PRO A 305 -10.65 6.24 -27.30
C PRO A 305 -9.31 6.32 -28.02
N GLY A 306 -8.78 5.17 -28.43
CA GLY A 306 -7.50 5.07 -29.13
C GLY A 306 -6.26 5.10 -28.24
N THR A 307 -6.41 5.23 -26.91
CA THR A 307 -5.30 5.08 -25.95
C THR A 307 -5.14 3.64 -25.49
N LEU A 308 -3.98 3.31 -24.91
CA LEU A 308 -3.80 2.01 -24.23
C LEU A 308 -4.72 1.88 -23.02
N ALA A 309 -5.02 2.98 -22.33
CA ALA A 309 -5.94 2.98 -21.19
C ALA A 309 -7.36 2.54 -21.58
N ALA A 310 -7.80 2.80 -22.82
CA ALA A 310 -9.09 2.34 -23.36
C ALA A 310 -9.18 0.83 -23.59
N ILE A 311 -8.06 0.12 -23.66
CA ILE A 311 -8.06 -1.34 -23.62
C ILE A 311 -8.40 -1.75 -22.18
N ARG A 312 -9.60 -2.30 -21.99
CA ARG A 312 -10.17 -2.72 -20.70
C ARG A 312 -11.06 -3.94 -20.89
N PRO A 313 -11.44 -4.65 -19.81
CA PRO A 313 -12.42 -5.73 -19.91
C PRO A 313 -13.77 -5.19 -20.39
N GLY A 314 -14.39 -5.88 -21.35
CA GLY A 314 -15.72 -5.53 -21.84
C GLY A 314 -16.86 -5.92 -20.88
N THR A 315 -16.56 -6.67 -19.83
CA THR A 315 -17.53 -7.13 -18.82
C THR A 315 -16.93 -7.18 -17.42
N TRP A 316 -17.78 -7.02 -16.41
CA TRP A 316 -17.51 -7.18 -14.99
C TRP A 316 -17.04 -8.60 -14.68
N GLN A 317 -15.88 -8.70 -14.03
CA GLN A 317 -15.28 -9.98 -13.70
C GLN A 317 -15.84 -10.53 -12.39
N GLN A 318 -16.04 -11.84 -12.31
CA GLN A 318 -16.48 -12.51 -11.07
C GLN A 318 -15.50 -12.29 -9.90
N THR A 319 -14.21 -12.17 -10.22
CA THR A 319 -13.15 -11.83 -9.26
C THR A 319 -13.40 -10.47 -8.61
N TRP A 320 -13.84 -9.46 -9.36
CA TRP A 320 -14.18 -8.14 -8.83
C TRP A 320 -15.35 -8.18 -7.86
N THR A 321 -16.38 -8.98 -8.13
CA THR A 321 -17.46 -9.20 -7.14
C THR A 321 -16.89 -9.78 -5.84
N SER A 322 -16.02 -10.77 -5.93
CA SER A 322 -15.42 -11.40 -4.76
C SER A 322 -14.54 -10.43 -3.97
N GLU A 323 -13.74 -9.62 -4.67
CA GLU A 323 -12.91 -8.55 -4.10
C GLU A 323 -13.77 -7.47 -3.42
N LEU A 324 -14.90 -7.07 -4.01
CA LEU A 324 -15.81 -6.07 -3.45
C LEU A 324 -16.45 -6.56 -2.14
N LEU A 325 -16.94 -7.81 -2.11
CA LEU A 325 -17.53 -8.39 -0.90
C LEU A 325 -16.50 -8.50 0.24
N GLU A 326 -15.26 -8.86 -0.09
CA GLU A 326 -14.15 -8.88 0.85
C GLU A 326 -13.80 -7.47 1.34
N LEU A 327 -13.72 -6.49 0.44
CA LEU A 327 -13.43 -5.10 0.76
C LEU A 327 -14.47 -4.51 1.71
N ILE A 328 -15.76 -4.67 1.42
CA ILE A 328 -16.86 -4.25 2.31
C ILE A 328 -16.66 -4.83 3.71
N THR A 329 -16.35 -6.13 3.80
CA THR A 329 -16.11 -6.83 5.07
C THR A 329 -14.90 -6.26 5.81
N VAL A 330 -13.79 -6.03 5.12
CA VAL A 330 -12.57 -5.45 5.69
C VAL A 330 -12.82 -4.05 6.24
N LEU A 331 -13.48 -3.19 5.46
CA LEU A 331 -13.75 -1.80 5.86
C LEU A 331 -14.70 -1.72 7.06
N ALA A 332 -15.74 -2.56 7.10
CA ALA A 332 -16.62 -2.66 8.26
C ALA A 332 -15.86 -3.08 9.53
N LEU A 333 -15.02 -4.13 9.44
CA LEU A 333 -14.22 -4.58 10.59
C LEU A 333 -13.19 -3.54 11.04
N LEU A 334 -12.58 -2.81 10.10
CA LEU A 334 -11.67 -1.71 10.45
C LEU A 334 -12.41 -0.58 11.17
N ALA A 335 -13.63 -0.28 10.75
CA ALA A 335 -14.46 0.71 11.42
C ALA A 335 -14.87 0.27 12.84
N GLU A 336 -15.19 -1.01 13.05
CA GLU A 336 -15.50 -1.58 14.37
C GLU A 336 -14.33 -1.48 15.37
N LEU A 337 -13.09 -1.49 14.89
CA LEU A 337 -11.89 -1.39 15.73
C LEU A 337 -11.51 0.04 16.11
N ARG A 338 -12.06 1.04 15.41
CA ARG A 338 -11.69 2.44 15.60
C ARG A 338 -12.00 2.98 17.00
N PRO A 339 -13.19 2.73 17.60
CA PRO A 339 -13.44 3.14 18.97
C PRO A 339 -12.42 2.56 19.96
N GLN A 340 -11.97 1.32 19.76
CA GLN A 340 -10.94 0.71 20.60
C GLN A 340 -9.58 1.42 20.47
N GLN A 341 -9.23 1.92 19.28
CA GLN A 341 -8.03 2.75 19.09
C GLN A 341 -8.16 4.11 19.80
N GLU A 342 -9.34 4.72 19.75
CA GLU A 342 -9.62 6.03 20.35
C GLU A 342 -9.69 5.96 21.89
N GLU A 343 -10.19 4.84 22.44
CA GLU A 343 -10.26 4.57 23.87
C GLU A 343 -8.90 4.17 24.48
N LEU A 344 -7.92 3.78 23.66
CA LEU A 344 -6.61 3.36 24.12
C LEU A 344 -5.78 4.55 24.64
N GLU A 345 -5.85 4.79 25.95
CA GLU A 345 -5.04 5.79 26.62
C GLU A 345 -3.62 5.28 26.90
N VAL A 346 -2.63 5.92 26.26
CA VAL A 346 -1.21 5.62 26.49
C VAL A 346 -0.77 6.24 27.82
N THR A 347 -0.72 5.43 28.88
CA THR A 347 -0.16 5.82 30.19
C THR A 347 1.31 5.40 30.32
N ASP A 348 2.01 5.95 31.32
CA ASP A 348 3.45 5.73 31.54
C ASP A 348 4.30 5.86 30.25
N PRO A 349 4.31 7.06 29.63
CA PRO A 349 4.86 7.23 28.30
C PRO A 349 6.39 7.13 28.26
N ILE A 350 6.91 6.45 27.24
CA ILE A 350 8.32 6.52 26.84
C ILE A 350 8.47 7.72 25.90
N THR A 351 9.23 8.73 26.32
CA THR A 351 9.30 10.00 25.58
C THR A 351 10.50 10.04 24.63
N ALA A 352 10.47 10.94 23.65
CA ALA A 352 11.60 11.17 22.76
C ALA A 352 12.85 11.63 23.54
N ALA A 353 12.70 12.44 24.59
CA ALA A 353 13.81 12.84 25.46
C ALA A 353 14.48 11.64 26.17
N GLU A 354 13.69 10.68 26.64
CA GLU A 354 14.22 9.45 27.23
C GLU A 354 14.96 8.59 26.20
N LEU A 355 14.38 8.40 25.02
CA LEU A 355 15.04 7.64 23.95
C LEU A 355 16.36 8.29 23.52
N ARG A 356 16.48 9.62 23.58
CA ARG A 356 17.76 10.33 23.39
C ARG A 356 18.74 10.03 24.51
N LYS A 357 18.30 10.03 25.77
CA LYS A 357 19.14 9.68 26.93
C LYS A 357 19.62 8.22 26.86
N ALA A 358 18.81 7.32 26.32
CA ALA A 358 19.14 5.92 26.09
C ALA A 358 20.03 5.69 24.86
N GLY A 359 20.32 6.72 24.06
CA GLY A 359 21.12 6.60 22.84
C GLY A 359 20.38 5.93 21.66
N VAL A 360 19.06 5.78 21.74
CA VAL A 360 18.21 5.27 20.66
C VAL A 360 17.95 6.36 19.62
N LEU A 361 17.77 7.61 20.07
CA LEU A 361 17.53 8.78 19.21
C LEU A 361 18.67 9.81 19.30
N PRO A 362 18.98 10.54 18.20
CA PRO A 362 18.47 10.31 16.84
C PRO A 362 19.04 9.01 16.23
N PRO A 363 18.32 8.37 15.30
CA PRO A 363 18.83 7.17 14.65
C PRO A 363 20.05 7.53 13.77
N PRO A 364 21.07 6.68 13.69
CA PRO A 364 22.24 6.92 12.84
C PRO A 364 21.85 7.11 11.35
N GLU A 365 22.58 7.96 10.62
CA GLU A 365 22.25 8.32 9.23
C GLU A 365 22.12 7.10 8.30
N TRP A 366 22.99 6.10 8.44
CA TRP A 366 22.97 4.87 7.63
C TRP A 366 21.66 4.08 7.75
N THR A 367 20.87 4.30 8.81
CA THR A 367 19.56 3.65 9.00
C THR A 367 18.45 4.26 8.15
N ARG A 368 18.68 5.44 7.57
CA ARG A 368 17.72 6.15 6.70
C ARG A 368 17.73 5.64 5.25
N HIS A 369 18.54 4.63 4.96
CA HIS A 369 18.78 4.06 3.64
C HIS A 369 18.50 2.55 3.65
N PRO A 370 18.32 1.88 2.49
CA PRO A 370 18.34 0.42 2.42
C PRO A 370 19.65 -0.16 2.99
N ALA A 371 19.70 -1.47 3.25
CA ALA A 371 20.97 -2.11 3.58
C ALA A 371 21.98 -1.98 2.41
N SER A 372 23.26 -1.81 2.72
CA SER A 372 24.32 -1.53 1.73
C SER A 372 24.70 -2.74 0.86
N VAL A 373 24.30 -3.95 1.25
CA VAL A 373 24.55 -5.18 0.50
C VAL A 373 23.20 -5.80 0.17
N LEU A 374 22.86 -5.82 -1.11
CA LEU A 374 21.68 -6.51 -1.62
C LEU A 374 22.19 -7.45 -2.72
N ASP A 375 21.94 -8.76 -2.54
CA ASP A 375 22.54 -9.86 -3.30
C ASP A 375 21.99 -10.02 -4.74
N HIS A 376 21.26 -9.02 -5.25
CA HIS A 376 20.57 -9.14 -6.53
C HIS A 376 21.50 -8.77 -7.68
N HIS A 377 21.71 -9.73 -8.60
CA HIS A 377 22.32 -9.46 -9.89
C HIS A 377 21.34 -8.65 -10.74
N GLU A 378 21.69 -7.40 -11.02
CA GLU A 378 20.89 -6.48 -11.82
C GLU A 378 21.57 -6.21 -13.17
N GLU A 379 20.85 -6.49 -14.26
CA GLU A 379 21.27 -6.08 -15.58
C GLU A 379 21.12 -4.55 -15.71
N GLY A 380 22.21 -3.88 -16.08
CA GLY A 380 22.22 -2.45 -16.36
C GLY A 380 21.57 -2.09 -17.70
N PRO A 381 21.46 -0.79 -18.01
CA PRO A 381 20.87 -0.33 -19.27
C PRO A 381 21.51 -0.96 -20.51
N GLU A 382 20.70 -1.41 -21.48
CA GLU A 382 21.18 -2.07 -22.71
C GLU A 382 22.07 -3.32 -22.44
N GLY A 383 21.74 -4.15 -21.46
CA GLY A 383 22.48 -5.41 -21.22
C GLY A 383 23.82 -5.25 -20.52
N GLN A 384 24.10 -4.09 -19.94
CA GLN A 384 25.37 -3.85 -19.26
C GLN A 384 25.42 -4.56 -17.91
N PHE A 385 26.19 -5.63 -17.78
CA PHE A 385 26.55 -6.17 -16.47
C PHE A 385 27.69 -5.34 -15.89
N ALA A 386 27.49 -4.79 -14.68
CA ALA A 386 28.61 -4.31 -13.90
C ALA A 386 29.50 -5.52 -13.57
N LEU A 387 30.75 -5.51 -14.02
CA LEU A 387 31.78 -6.39 -13.47
C LEU A 387 31.93 -6.00 -12.00
N ILE A 388 31.41 -6.84 -11.10
CA ILE A 388 31.58 -6.70 -9.64
C ILE A 388 33.05 -6.93 -9.28
#